data_AF-A0A3M2AR05-F1
#
_entry.id   AF-A0A3M2AR05-F1
#
_cell.length_a   1.000
_cell.length_b   1.000
_cell.length_c   1.000
_cell.angle_alpha   90.00
_cell.angle_beta   90.00
_cell.angle_gamma   90.00
#
_symmetry.space_group_name_H-M   'P 1'
#
loop_
_entity.id
_entity.type
_entity.pdbx_description
1 polymer ?
#
loop_
_entity_poly.entity_id
_entity_poly.type
_entity_poly.pdbx_seq_one_letter_code
_entity_poly.pdbx_strand_id
1 'polypeptide(L)'
;LRRLARSHLPPMLNLWVTDSQRVVMVASSGGQSTDDPYAPIVQRIQSQPDLPPRIRVEPQGPVGDASVLALGHPSRKPWARQILDWCGEQVELNGERVRIGPHTFEGPEVAVLVSCSHPTSPHRVGTLFFGMSPSAVAKVARLLFFYGWDSYVIFRDGHAVARGLFAPPITEEVSLTNVH
;
A
#
# COMPACT_ATOMS: atom_id res chain seq x y z
N LEU A 1 -13.04 -14.86 -22.73
CA LEU A 1 -12.62 -14.11 -21.51
C LEU A 1 -11.68 -12.97 -21.93
N ARG A 2 -12.05 -11.71 -21.70
CA ARG A 2 -11.16 -10.55 -21.96
C ARG A 2 -10.32 -10.30 -20.69
N ARG A 3 -9.01 -10.44 -20.77
CA ARG A 3 -8.10 -10.08 -19.66
C ARG A 3 -8.04 -8.56 -19.57
N LEU A 4 -8.44 -7.99 -18.44
CA LEU A 4 -8.32 -6.56 -18.21
C LEU A 4 -6.85 -6.17 -18.10
N ALA A 5 -6.48 -5.03 -18.69
CA ALA A 5 -5.16 -4.45 -18.52
C ALA A 5 -4.98 -4.02 -17.05
N ARG A 6 -3.74 -4.10 -16.53
CA ARG A 6 -3.44 -3.75 -15.13
C ARG A 6 -3.83 -2.31 -14.78
N SER A 7 -3.75 -1.39 -15.74
CA SER A 7 -4.16 0.02 -15.58
C SER A 7 -5.67 0.19 -15.40
N HIS A 8 -6.48 -0.78 -15.80
CA HIS A 8 -7.94 -0.74 -15.64
C HIS A 8 -8.43 -1.44 -14.38
N LEU A 9 -7.50 -1.91 -13.53
CA LEU A 9 -7.84 -2.50 -12.25
C LEU A 9 -7.74 -1.44 -11.15
N PRO A 10 -8.62 -1.50 -10.12
CA PRO A 10 -8.40 -0.76 -8.90
C PRO A 10 -6.99 -1.01 -8.33
N PRO A 11 -6.34 -0.01 -7.73
CA PRO A 11 -5.08 -0.25 -7.04
C PRO A 11 -5.33 -1.19 -5.86
N MET A 12 -4.53 -2.25 -5.73
CA MET A 12 -4.66 -3.26 -4.68
C MET A 12 -3.32 -3.96 -4.45
N LEU A 13 -3.09 -4.48 -3.24
CA LEU A 13 -1.82 -5.13 -2.87
C LEU A 13 -1.48 -6.31 -3.79
N ASN A 14 -2.46 -7.04 -4.33
CA ASN A 14 -2.19 -8.12 -5.28
C ASN A 14 -1.55 -7.67 -6.59
N LEU A 15 -1.71 -6.40 -6.98
CA LEU A 15 -0.93 -5.85 -8.09
C LEU A 15 0.55 -5.82 -7.72
N TRP A 16 0.92 -5.43 -6.49
CA TRP A 16 2.30 -5.52 -6.03
C TRP A 16 2.81 -6.98 -6.00
N VAL A 17 2.01 -7.92 -5.47
CA VAL A 17 2.37 -9.35 -5.37
C VAL A 17 2.63 -9.99 -6.75
N THR A 18 1.99 -9.49 -7.80
CA THR A 18 2.12 -10.05 -9.16
C THR A 18 3.03 -9.23 -10.07
N ASP A 19 3.61 -8.13 -9.58
CA ASP A 19 4.56 -7.33 -10.34
C ASP A 19 5.96 -7.95 -10.26
N SER A 20 6.66 -8.03 -11.40
CA SER A 20 8.05 -8.50 -11.49
C SER A 20 9.05 -7.42 -11.07
N GLN A 21 8.68 -6.14 -11.15
CA GLN A 21 9.46 -5.00 -10.66
C GLN A 21 8.83 -4.48 -9.38
N ARG A 22 9.04 -5.21 -8.28
CA ARG A 22 8.52 -4.87 -6.96
C ARG A 22 9.61 -4.62 -5.93
N VAL A 23 9.33 -3.68 -5.02
CA VAL A 23 10.20 -3.28 -3.92
C VAL A 23 9.41 -3.28 -2.61
N VAL A 24 10.07 -3.65 -1.50
CA VAL A 24 9.59 -3.37 -0.15
C VAL A 24 10.42 -2.22 0.42
N MET A 25 9.76 -1.20 0.97
CA MET A 25 10.40 -0.10 1.71
C MET A 25 10.04 -0.22 3.18
N VAL A 26 11.03 -0.25 4.06
CA VAL A 26 10.82 -0.50 5.49
C VAL A 26 11.39 0.66 6.31
N ALA A 27 10.59 1.15 7.27
CA ALA A 27 10.90 2.27 8.16
C ALA A 27 11.74 1.92 9.39
N SER A 28 11.88 0.64 9.72
CA SER A 28 12.80 0.17 10.76
C SER A 28 14.12 -0.25 10.12
N SER A 29 15.07 -0.71 10.93
CA SER A 29 16.32 -1.38 10.54
C SER A 29 16.17 -2.65 9.67
N GLY A 30 15.02 -2.88 9.02
CA GLY A 30 14.80 -3.97 8.08
C GLY A 30 14.40 -5.27 8.76
N GLY A 31 13.65 -5.19 9.87
CA GLY A 31 13.29 -6.38 10.67
C GLY A 31 14.44 -6.93 11.52
N GLN A 32 15.53 -6.16 11.72
CA GLN A 32 16.70 -6.58 12.49
C GLN A 32 16.55 -6.37 14.01
N SER A 33 15.46 -5.74 14.46
CA SER A 33 15.11 -5.65 15.89
C SER A 33 13.95 -6.58 16.19
N THR A 34 14.03 -7.32 17.30
CA THR A 34 12.94 -8.18 17.80
C THR A 34 11.68 -7.40 18.16
N ASP A 35 11.81 -6.09 18.41
CA ASP A 35 10.69 -5.21 18.77
C ASP A 35 10.09 -4.46 17.56
N ASP A 36 10.57 -4.73 16.35
CA ASP A 36 10.03 -4.12 15.14
C ASP A 36 8.67 -4.76 14.79
N PRO A 37 7.55 -4.00 14.85
CA PRO A 37 6.23 -4.55 14.57
C PRO A 37 6.06 -4.97 13.10
N TYR A 38 6.93 -4.54 12.19
CA TYR A 38 6.90 -4.92 10.77
C TYR A 38 7.74 -6.17 10.45
N ALA A 39 8.60 -6.63 11.37
CA ALA A 39 9.48 -7.77 11.16
C ALA A 39 8.74 -9.05 10.67
N PRO A 40 7.55 -9.42 11.21
CA PRO A 40 6.81 -10.59 10.72
C PRO A 40 6.38 -10.48 9.24
N ILE A 41 6.13 -9.27 8.74
CA ILE A 41 5.78 -9.04 7.32
C ILE A 41 7.02 -9.24 6.46
N VAL A 42 8.14 -8.64 6.85
CA VAL A 42 9.41 -8.75 6.13
C VAL A 42 9.86 -10.21 6.05
N GLN A 43 9.83 -10.92 7.17
CA GLN A 43 10.18 -12.35 7.23
C GLN A 43 9.27 -13.18 6.31
N ARG A 44 7.95 -12.93 6.33
CA ARG A 44 7.01 -13.62 5.44
C ARG A 44 7.35 -13.37 3.96
N ILE A 45 7.67 -12.14 3.59
CA ILE A 45 8.05 -11.79 2.22
C ILE A 45 9.34 -12.50 1.82
N GLN A 46 10.36 -12.51 2.68
CA GLN A 46 11.63 -13.19 2.42
C GLN A 46 11.48 -14.71 2.28
N SER A 47 10.50 -15.31 2.95
CA SER A 47 10.22 -16.74 2.88
C SER A 47 9.46 -17.18 1.62
N GLN A 48 9.04 -16.26 0.75
CA GLN A 48 8.34 -16.62 -0.48
C GLN A 48 9.32 -17.15 -1.53
N PRO A 49 9.03 -18.32 -2.15
CA PRO A 49 9.94 -18.97 -3.10
C PRO A 49 10.05 -18.26 -4.45
N ASP A 50 9.05 -17.46 -4.82
CA ASP A 50 9.00 -16.75 -6.11
C ASP A 50 9.68 -15.39 -6.02
N LEU A 51 10.64 -15.13 -6.91
CA LEU A 51 11.38 -13.86 -7.13
C LEU A 51 11.24 -12.87 -5.94
N PRO A 52 12.08 -13.03 -4.89
CA PRO A 52 11.95 -12.21 -3.71
C PRO A 52 12.10 -10.73 -4.09
N PRO A 53 11.20 -9.84 -3.61
CA PRO A 53 11.28 -8.43 -3.94
C PRO A 53 12.60 -7.85 -3.44
N ARG A 54 13.06 -6.77 -4.09
CA ARG A 54 14.16 -5.97 -3.56
C ARG A 54 13.69 -5.29 -2.26
N ILE A 55 14.36 -5.53 -1.15
CA ILE A 55 14.07 -4.88 0.14
C ILE A 55 14.99 -3.67 0.30
N ARG A 56 14.41 -2.50 0.54
CA ARG A 56 15.13 -1.26 0.84
C ARG A 56 14.81 -0.82 2.26
N VAL A 57 15.82 -0.85 3.11
CA VAL A 57 15.75 -0.41 4.50
C VAL A 57 16.09 1.07 4.54
N GLU A 58 15.23 1.90 5.13
CA GLU A 58 15.45 3.35 5.26
C GLU A 58 15.91 4.01 3.94
N PRO A 59 15.15 3.81 2.84
CA PRO A 59 15.58 4.28 1.53
C PRO A 59 15.77 5.80 1.52
N GLN A 60 16.87 6.22 0.91
CA GLN A 60 17.15 7.61 0.60
C GLN A 60 16.69 7.90 -0.84
N GLY A 61 16.00 9.01 -1.05
CA GLY A 61 15.53 9.43 -2.38
C GLY A 61 14.12 8.95 -2.77
N PRO A 62 13.68 9.28 -3.99
CA PRO A 62 12.30 9.10 -4.41
C PRO A 62 11.93 7.63 -4.64
N VAL A 63 10.64 7.37 -4.57
CA VAL A 63 10.05 6.13 -5.09
C VAL A 63 10.25 6.10 -6.62
N GLY A 64 11.03 5.13 -7.11
CA GLY A 64 11.25 4.94 -8.55
C GLY A 64 10.10 4.21 -9.25
N ASP A 65 10.27 3.89 -10.54
CA ASP A 65 9.27 3.15 -11.35
C ASP A 65 9.21 1.65 -10.99
N ALA A 66 8.65 1.36 -9.82
CA ALA A 66 8.40 0.01 -9.33
C ALA A 66 7.09 -0.03 -8.55
N SER A 67 6.46 -1.20 -8.47
CA SER A 67 5.40 -1.40 -7.49
C SER A 67 6.03 -1.45 -6.09
N VAL A 68 5.46 -0.71 -5.14
CA VAL A 68 6.01 -0.56 -3.78
C VAL A 68 5.08 -1.13 -2.72
N LEU A 69 5.65 -1.84 -1.76
CA LEU A 69 5.06 -2.11 -0.46
C LEU A 69 5.85 -1.35 0.60
N ALA A 70 5.24 -0.31 1.14
CA ALA A 70 5.78 0.62 2.12
C ALA A 70 5.29 0.21 3.52
N LEU A 71 6.22 -0.04 4.44
CA LEU A 71 5.96 -0.46 5.82
C LEU A 71 6.46 0.63 6.77
N GLY A 72 5.57 1.52 7.19
CA GLY A 72 5.95 2.66 8.02
C GLY A 72 4.92 3.79 8.05
N HIS A 73 4.92 4.56 9.15
CA HIS A 73 3.97 5.65 9.33
C HIS A 73 4.32 6.88 8.45
N PRO A 74 3.36 7.44 7.68
CA PRO A 74 3.61 8.60 6.80
C PRO A 74 4.17 9.82 7.52
N SER A 75 3.72 10.12 8.74
CA SER A 75 4.24 11.24 9.54
C SER A 75 5.71 11.11 9.96
N ARG A 76 6.32 9.93 9.81
CA ARG A 76 7.72 9.66 10.21
C ARG A 76 8.66 9.48 9.03
N LYS A 77 8.12 9.17 7.84
CA LYS A 77 8.91 8.75 6.68
C LYS A 77 8.44 9.47 5.41
N PRO A 78 9.28 10.32 4.78
CA PRO A 78 8.90 11.05 3.58
C PRO A 78 8.43 10.15 2.42
N TRP A 79 9.07 9.00 2.21
CA TRP A 79 8.64 8.05 1.17
C TRP A 79 7.28 7.42 1.48
N ALA A 80 6.94 7.18 2.74
CA ALA A 80 5.62 6.67 3.13
C ALA A 80 4.53 7.72 2.89
N ARG A 81 4.85 8.99 3.18
CA ARG A 81 3.99 10.12 2.85
C ARG A 81 3.79 10.26 1.34
N GLN A 82 4.86 10.17 0.56
CA GLN A 82 4.79 10.22 -0.89
C GLN A 82 3.85 9.14 -1.47
N ILE A 83 3.91 7.90 -0.98
CA ILE A 83 2.98 6.83 -1.40
C ILE A 83 1.53 7.16 -1.03
N LEU A 84 1.29 7.72 0.16
CA LEU A 84 -0.05 8.13 0.58
C LEU A 84 -0.60 9.25 -0.31
N ASP A 85 0.25 10.20 -0.72
CA ASP A 85 -0.16 11.31 -1.58
C ASP A 85 -0.62 10.82 -2.97
N TRP A 86 -0.20 9.63 -3.41
CA TRP A 86 -0.70 9.00 -4.65
C TRP A 86 -2.19 8.66 -4.61
N CYS A 87 -2.78 8.56 -3.42
CA CYS A 87 -4.20 8.32 -3.24
C CYS A 87 -5.06 9.56 -3.55
N GLY A 88 -4.43 10.72 -3.73
CA GLY A 88 -5.12 11.99 -3.90
C GLY A 88 -6.08 12.28 -2.73
N GLU A 89 -7.24 12.84 -3.03
CA GLU A 89 -8.24 13.25 -2.03
C GLU A 89 -9.02 12.09 -1.39
N GLN A 90 -8.82 10.86 -1.87
CA GLN A 90 -9.51 9.67 -1.36
C GLN A 90 -9.08 9.34 0.07
N VAL A 91 -7.85 9.73 0.44
CA VAL A 91 -7.24 9.41 1.73
C VAL A 91 -6.55 10.64 2.29
N GLU A 92 -6.88 10.99 3.52
CA GLU A 92 -6.17 12.03 4.26
C GLU A 92 -5.63 11.47 5.57
N LEU A 93 -4.43 11.93 5.95
CA LEU A 93 -3.85 11.66 7.25
C LEU A 93 -3.51 12.96 7.95
N ASN A 94 -4.17 13.20 9.08
CA ASN A 94 -4.00 14.38 9.92
C ASN A 94 -3.64 13.93 11.34
N GLY A 95 -2.36 13.93 11.68
CA GLY A 95 -1.87 13.39 12.95
C GLY A 95 -2.11 11.87 13.03
N GLU A 96 -2.90 11.45 14.04
CA GLU A 96 -3.28 10.04 14.28
C GLU A 96 -4.69 9.69 13.74
N ARG A 97 -5.22 10.54 12.87
CA ARG A 97 -6.53 10.38 12.25
C ARG A 97 -6.37 10.14 10.77
N VAL A 98 -6.94 9.04 10.29
CA VAL A 98 -7.06 8.74 8.85
C VAL A 98 -8.50 8.93 8.41
N ARG A 99 -8.69 9.65 7.29
CA ARG A 99 -9.98 9.80 6.63
C ARG A 99 -9.94 9.04 5.31
N ILE A 100 -10.94 8.21 5.05
CA ILE A 100 -11.16 7.55 3.75
C ILE A 100 -12.59 7.85 3.31
N GLY A 101 -12.73 8.64 2.25
CA GLY A 101 -14.04 9.17 1.84
C GLY A 101 -14.74 9.90 3.00
N PRO A 102 -16.01 9.60 3.33
CA PRO A 102 -16.72 10.27 4.42
C PRO A 102 -16.35 9.71 5.81
N HIS A 103 -15.60 8.61 5.89
CA HIS A 103 -15.33 7.92 7.14
C HIS A 103 -13.99 8.35 7.73
N THR A 104 -13.98 8.50 9.06
CA THR A 104 -12.80 8.89 9.82
C THR A 104 -12.50 7.82 10.86
N PHE A 105 -11.24 7.45 10.98
CA PHE A 105 -10.75 6.44 11.90
C PHE A 105 -9.56 6.99 12.68
N GLU A 106 -9.61 6.82 14.00
CA GLU A 106 -8.57 7.25 14.94
C GLU A 106 -8.50 6.27 16.12
N GLY A 107 -7.41 6.41 16.88
CA GLY A 107 -7.12 5.61 18.07
C GLY A 107 -5.88 4.72 17.88
N PRO A 108 -5.16 4.40 18.97
CA PRO A 108 -3.91 3.64 18.93
C PRO A 108 -4.08 2.21 18.40
N GLU A 109 -5.29 1.66 18.41
CA GLU A 109 -5.63 0.33 17.92
C GLU A 109 -5.87 0.26 16.40
N VAL A 110 -5.84 1.42 15.70
CA VAL A 110 -6.09 1.51 14.27
C VAL A 110 -4.83 1.17 13.47
N ALA A 111 -4.98 0.30 12.47
CA ALA A 111 -4.01 0.08 11.41
C ALA A 111 -4.67 0.21 10.04
N VAL A 112 -3.89 0.58 9.03
CA VAL A 112 -4.34 0.93 7.69
C VAL A 112 -3.48 0.21 6.68
N LEU A 113 -4.12 -0.55 5.80
CA LEU A 113 -3.57 -0.98 4.53
C LEU A 113 -4.24 -0.16 3.44
N VAL A 114 -3.45 0.48 2.58
CA VAL A 114 -3.99 1.27 1.46
C VAL A 114 -3.11 1.14 0.23
N SER A 115 -3.73 0.98 -0.93
CA SER A 115 -3.09 0.81 -2.23
C SER A 115 -3.57 1.91 -3.16
N CYS A 116 -2.62 2.60 -3.78
CA CYS A 116 -2.87 3.76 -4.63
C CYS A 116 -2.09 3.62 -5.95
N SER A 117 -2.69 4.08 -7.04
CA SER A 117 -2.10 4.00 -8.37
C SER A 117 -0.89 4.92 -8.45
N HIS A 118 0.20 4.48 -9.08
CA HIS A 118 1.34 5.35 -9.28
C HIS A 118 0.96 6.52 -10.21
N PRO A 119 1.25 7.78 -9.86
CA PRO A 119 0.71 8.97 -10.54
C PRO A 119 1.09 9.07 -12.02
N THR A 120 2.28 8.60 -12.38
CA THR A 120 2.80 8.65 -13.77
C THR A 120 2.94 7.27 -14.43
N SER A 121 2.63 6.19 -13.71
CA SER A 121 2.86 4.81 -14.19
C SER A 121 1.65 3.94 -13.84
N PRO A 122 0.53 4.03 -14.57
CA PRO A 122 -0.76 3.45 -14.15
C PRO A 122 -0.78 1.92 -14.00
N HIS A 123 0.27 1.22 -14.43
CA HIS A 123 0.44 -0.22 -14.22
C HIS A 123 1.14 -0.58 -12.89
N ARG A 124 1.68 0.42 -12.18
CA ARG A 124 2.36 0.32 -10.90
C ARG A 124 1.43 0.72 -9.76
N VAL A 125 1.65 0.11 -8.60
CA VAL A 125 0.89 0.40 -7.38
C VAL A 125 1.84 0.77 -6.24
N GLY A 126 1.46 1.75 -5.45
CA GLY A 126 2.03 2.01 -4.13
C GLY A 126 1.09 1.48 -3.07
N THR A 127 1.52 0.48 -2.31
CA THR A 127 0.78 -0.03 -1.16
C THR A 127 1.49 0.38 0.11
N LEU A 128 0.77 0.98 1.04
CA LEU A 128 1.26 1.44 2.32
C LEU A 128 0.55 0.67 3.43
N PHE A 129 1.32 0.16 4.39
CA PHE A 129 0.82 -0.40 5.64
C PHE A 129 1.43 0.33 6.84
N PHE A 130 0.57 0.85 7.70
CA PHE A 130 0.97 1.54 8.92
C PHE A 130 -0.09 1.37 10.02
N GLY A 131 0.28 1.64 11.26
CA GLY A 131 -0.67 1.71 12.37
C GLY A 131 -0.37 2.88 13.28
N MET A 132 -1.40 3.33 14.00
CA MET A 132 -1.29 4.45 14.95
C MET A 132 -0.45 4.05 16.18
N SER A 133 -0.26 2.75 16.42
CA SER A 133 0.70 2.22 17.39
C SER A 133 1.43 0.97 16.86
N PRO A 134 2.59 0.61 17.44
CA PRO A 134 3.24 -0.68 17.15
C PRO A 134 2.34 -1.89 17.42
N SER A 135 1.49 -1.84 18.44
CA SER A 135 0.57 -2.93 18.79
C SER A 135 -0.47 -3.19 17.70
N ALA A 136 -1.03 -2.12 17.10
CA ALA A 136 -1.99 -2.24 16.01
C ALA A 136 -1.38 -2.92 14.78
N VAL A 137 -0.13 -2.58 14.45
CA VAL A 137 0.63 -3.23 13.36
C VAL A 137 0.86 -4.71 13.67
N ALA A 138 1.35 -5.03 14.86
CA ALA A 138 1.68 -6.40 15.25
C ALA A 138 0.48 -7.37 15.18
N LYS A 139 -0.72 -6.91 15.56
CA LYS A 139 -1.96 -7.71 15.51
C LYS A 139 -2.37 -8.11 14.09
N VAL A 140 -2.02 -7.30 13.08
CA VAL A 140 -2.48 -7.47 11.69
C VAL A 140 -1.37 -7.97 10.76
N ALA A 141 -0.10 -7.82 11.14
CA ALA A 141 1.07 -8.10 10.30
C ALA A 141 1.00 -9.42 9.51
N ARG A 142 0.54 -10.51 10.15
CA ARG A 142 0.43 -11.84 9.52
C ARG A 142 -0.73 -11.96 8.52
N LEU A 143 -1.72 -11.08 8.62
CA LEU A 143 -2.95 -11.12 7.84
C LEU A 143 -2.89 -10.29 6.56
N LEU A 144 -1.85 -9.46 6.39
CA LEU A 144 -1.79 -8.44 5.35
C LEU A 144 -2.14 -8.96 3.94
N PHE A 145 -1.60 -10.12 3.58
CA PHE A 145 -1.77 -10.72 2.24
C PHE A 145 -3.14 -11.38 2.01
N PHE A 146 -3.97 -11.59 3.03
CA PHE A 146 -5.36 -12.03 2.85
C PHE A 146 -6.27 -10.90 2.34
N TYR A 147 -5.85 -9.66 2.55
CA TYR A 147 -6.57 -8.45 2.14
C TYR A 147 -6.07 -7.89 0.80
N GLY A 148 -5.45 -8.74 -0.01
CA GLY A 148 -4.77 -8.33 -1.24
C GLY A 148 -5.66 -7.75 -2.34
N TRP A 149 -6.98 -7.88 -2.20
CA TRP A 149 -7.97 -7.54 -3.24
C TRP A 149 -8.65 -6.19 -3.02
N ASP A 150 -8.49 -5.56 -1.86
CA ASP A 150 -9.08 -4.25 -1.56
C ASP A 150 -8.08 -3.13 -1.84
N SER A 151 -8.57 -1.94 -2.20
CA SER A 151 -7.74 -0.73 -2.29
C SER A 151 -7.45 -0.14 -0.93
N TYR A 152 -8.33 -0.35 0.05
CA TYR A 152 -8.03 -0.02 1.43
C TYR A 152 -8.67 -1.02 2.38
N VAL A 153 -8.03 -1.21 3.53
CA VAL A 153 -8.58 -1.90 4.70
C VAL A 153 -8.20 -1.14 5.96
N ILE A 154 -9.20 -0.82 6.76
CA ILE A 154 -9.03 -0.30 8.11
C ILE A 154 -9.18 -1.45 9.08
N PHE A 155 -8.17 -1.59 9.93
CA PHE A 155 -8.17 -2.54 11.03
C PHE A 155 -8.39 -1.80 12.34
N ARG A 156 -9.19 -2.38 13.23
CA ARG A 156 -9.30 -1.98 14.62
C ARG A 156 -9.07 -3.21 15.48
N ASP A 157 -8.10 -3.14 16.37
CA ASP A 157 -7.80 -4.23 17.30
C ASP A 157 -7.54 -5.58 16.61
N GLY A 158 -6.89 -5.57 15.44
CA GLY A 158 -6.60 -6.79 14.67
C GLY A 158 -7.72 -7.24 13.71
N HIS A 159 -8.89 -6.62 13.74
CA HIS A 159 -10.03 -6.97 12.89
C HIS A 159 -10.27 -5.93 11.81
N ALA A 160 -10.57 -6.37 10.58
CA ALA A 160 -10.99 -5.46 9.52
C ALA A 160 -12.38 -4.88 9.84
N VAL A 161 -12.47 -3.56 10.01
CA VAL A 161 -13.72 -2.83 10.33
C VAL A 161 -14.26 -2.03 9.15
N ALA A 162 -13.43 -1.75 8.15
CA ALA A 162 -13.85 -1.17 6.88
C ALA A 162 -12.91 -1.63 5.76
N ARG A 163 -13.44 -1.78 4.54
CA ARG A 163 -12.66 -2.14 3.34
C ARG A 163 -13.40 -1.70 2.09
N GLY A 164 -12.67 -1.46 1.01
CA GLY A 164 -13.29 -1.10 -0.26
C GLY A 164 -12.30 -0.93 -1.40
N LEU A 165 -12.86 -0.62 -2.57
CA LEU A 165 -12.12 -0.38 -3.81
C LEU A 165 -12.15 1.11 -4.15
N PHE A 166 -11.03 1.61 -4.63
CA PHE A 166 -10.96 2.89 -5.33
C PHE A 166 -11.26 2.68 -6.82
N ALA A 167 -11.69 3.73 -7.50
CA ALA A 167 -11.81 3.68 -8.95
C ALA A 167 -10.43 3.41 -9.58
N PRO A 168 -10.35 2.67 -10.70
CA PRO A 168 -9.14 2.61 -11.51
C PRO A 168 -8.70 4.03 -11.92
N PRO A 169 -7.40 4.26 -12.17
CA PRO A 169 -6.94 5.52 -12.71
C PRO A 169 -7.64 5.79 -14.06
N ILE A 170 -8.22 6.98 -14.22
CA ILE A 170 -8.81 7.40 -15.50
C ILE A 170 -7.68 7.40 -16.52
N THR A 171 -7.69 6.44 -17.44
CA THR A 171 -6.80 6.42 -18.59
C THR A 171 -7.62 7.04 -19.71
N GLU A 172 -7.27 8.22 -20.23
CA GLU A 172 -7.96 8.80 -21.38
C GLU A 172 -7.96 7.78 -22.53
N GLU A 173 -9.13 7.21 -22.85
CA GLU A 173 -9.32 6.55 -24.13
C GLU A 173 -9.27 7.65 -25.19
N VAL A 174 -8.19 7.68 -25.96
CA VAL A 174 -8.15 8.45 -27.21
C VAL A 174 -9.29 7.89 -28.10
N SER A 175 -10.39 8.64 -28.17
CA SER A 175 -11.42 8.43 -29.18
C SER A 175 -10.75 8.41 -30.55
N LEU A 176 -10.85 7.30 -31.26
CA LEU A 176 -10.60 7.27 -32.69
C LEU A 176 -11.67 8.14 -33.34
N THR A 177 -11.31 9.38 -33.68
CA THR A 177 -12.13 10.23 -34.55
C THR A 177 -12.27 9.50 -35.88
N ASN A 178 -13.49 9.06 -36.18
CA ASN A 178 -13.87 8.57 -37.50
C ASN A 178 -13.50 9.62 -38.54
N VAL A 179 -12.61 9.26 -39.46
CA VAL A 179 -12.35 10.02 -40.69
C VAL A 179 -13.48 9.64 -41.65
N HIS A 180 -14.36 10.60 -41.93
CA HIS A 180 -15.25 10.59 -43.10
C HIS A 180 -14.61 11.38 -44.24
#